data_AF-A0A9P1VWN6-F1
#
_entry.id   AF-A0A9P1VWN6-F1
#
_cell.length_a   1.000
_cell.length_b   1.000
_cell.length_c   1.000
_cell.angle_alpha   90.00
_cell.angle_beta   90.00
_cell.angle_gamma   90.00
#
_symmetry.space_group_name_H-M   'P 1'
#
loop_
_entity.id
_entity.type
_entity.pdbx_description
1 polymer ?
#
loop_
_entity_poly.entity_id
_entity_poly.type
_entity_poly.pdbx_seq_one_letter_code
_entity_poly.pdbx_strand_id
1 'polypeptide(L)'
;MSEEHYESRLASKCQGVARCLSYNGNRHEAEAKHVLLEASHMLDSHAVRVHQKADGLLMVNARGKSRFMNWRERLARWLLKGSLEIRP
;
A
#
# COMPACT_ATOMS: atom_id res chain seq x y z
N MET A 1 14.79 1.84 8.02
CA MET A 1 13.77 0.92 7.46
C MET A 1 12.76 1.81 6.76
N SER A 2 12.59 1.72 5.43
CA SER A 2 11.73 2.66 4.70
C SER A 2 10.27 2.54 5.15
N GLU A 3 9.53 3.65 5.16
CA GLU A 3 8.13 3.70 5.61
C GLU A 3 7.24 2.76 4.78
N GLU A 4 7.45 2.67 3.46
CA GLU A 4 6.78 1.71 2.57
C GLU A 4 6.92 0.24 3.05
N HIS A 5 8.08 -0.12 3.58
CA HIS A 5 8.34 -1.47 4.09
C HIS A 5 7.72 -1.70 5.48
N TYR A 6 7.49 -0.63 6.24
CA TYR A 6 6.73 -0.70 7.48
C TYR A 6 5.23 -0.88 7.21
N GLU A 7 4.64 -0.06 6.36
CA GLU A 7 3.21 -0.11 6.01
C GLU A 7 2.82 -1.46 5.40
N SER A 8 3.60 -1.98 4.44
CA SER A 8 3.34 -3.28 3.82
C SER A 8 3.41 -4.45 4.82
N ARG A 9 4.34 -4.41 5.79
CA ARG A 9 4.40 -5.43 6.84
C ARG A 9 3.23 -5.31 7.82
N LEU A 10 2.82 -4.09 8.15
CA LEU A 10 1.67 -3.85 9.01
C LEU A 10 0.38 -4.35 8.33
N ALA A 11 0.21 -4.07 7.03
CA ALA A 11 -0.90 -4.58 6.23
C ALA A 11 -0.96 -6.11 6.23
N SER A 12 0.19 -6.76 5.99
CA SER A 12 0.32 -8.22 6.06
C SER A 12 -0.05 -8.77 7.44
N LYS A 13 0.34 -8.08 8.51
CA LYS A 13 0.00 -8.45 9.89
C LYS A 13 -1.50 -8.32 10.15
N CYS A 14 -2.13 -7.22 9.73
CA CYS A 14 -3.57 -7.00 9.82
C CYS A 14 -4.36 -8.11 9.11
N GLN A 15 -3.95 -8.49 7.89
CA GLN A 15 -4.56 -9.62 7.17
C GLN A 15 -4.39 -10.94 7.90
N GLY A 16 -3.19 -11.19 8.45
CA GLY A 16 -2.89 -12.39 9.23
C GLY A 16 -3.81 -12.52 10.45
N VAL A 17 -3.95 -11.45 11.23
CA VAL A 17 -4.85 -11.44 12.42
C VAL A 17 -6.31 -11.57 11.98
N ALA A 18 -6.75 -10.87 10.95
CA ALA A 18 -8.12 -10.95 10.44
C ALA A 18 -8.52 -12.36 9.98
N ARG A 19 -7.57 -13.15 9.45
CA ARG A 19 -7.82 -14.56 9.06
C ARG A 19 -8.15 -15.47 10.25
N CYS A 20 -7.68 -15.13 11.46
CA CYS A 20 -7.97 -15.88 12.67
C CYS A 20 -9.34 -15.54 13.27
N LEU A 21 -10.01 -14.49 12.79
CA LEU A 21 -11.32 -14.05 13.26
C LEU A 21 -12.44 -14.60 12.37
N SER A 22 -13.64 -14.75 12.91
CA SER A 22 -14.84 -15.17 12.18
C SER A 22 -15.83 -14.03 11.98
N TYR A 23 -16.49 -13.99 10.82
CA TYR A 23 -17.66 -13.11 10.62
C TYR A 23 -18.91 -13.62 11.34
N ASN A 24 -18.94 -14.91 11.69
CA ASN A 24 -20.06 -15.55 12.38
C ASN A 24 -19.86 -15.56 13.91
N GLY A 25 -18.80 -14.92 14.40
CA GLY A 25 -18.51 -14.81 15.83
C GLY A 25 -19.42 -13.80 16.53
N ASN A 26 -18.97 -13.27 17.67
CA ASN A 26 -19.65 -12.15 18.29
C ASN A 26 -19.50 -10.88 17.44
N ARG A 27 -20.37 -9.89 17.68
CA ARG A 27 -20.38 -8.64 16.92
C ARG A 27 -19.00 -7.96 16.87
N HIS A 28 -18.30 -7.93 18.00
CA HIS A 28 -16.98 -7.30 18.09
C HIS A 28 -15.91 -8.04 17.30
N GLU A 29 -16.00 -9.37 17.19
CA GLU A 29 -15.10 -10.20 16.40
C GLU A 29 -15.27 -9.94 14.90
N ALA A 30 -16.52 -9.89 14.43
CA ALA A 30 -16.85 -9.57 13.05
C ALA A 30 -16.44 -8.13 12.68
N GLU A 31 -16.70 -7.16 13.56
CA GLU A 31 -16.25 -5.76 13.40
C GLU A 31 -14.72 -5.66 13.39
N ALA A 32 -14.03 -6.33 14.32
CA ALA A 32 -12.57 -6.34 14.35
C ALA A 32 -11.97 -6.94 13.07
N LYS A 33 -12.55 -8.04 12.57
CA LYS A 33 -12.14 -8.63 11.29
C LYS A 33 -12.31 -7.64 10.14
N HIS A 34 -13.45 -6.96 10.07
CA HIS A 34 -13.73 -5.98 9.04
C HIS A 34 -12.72 -4.83 9.08
N VAL A 35 -12.54 -4.21 10.25
CA VAL A 35 -11.63 -3.07 10.46
C VAL A 35 -10.18 -3.44 10.12
N LEU A 36 -9.73 -4.63 10.51
CA LEU A 36 -8.37 -5.09 10.20
C LEU A 36 -8.17 -5.29 8.69
N LEU A 37 -9.16 -5.82 7.97
CA LEU A 37 -9.07 -5.97 6.51
C LEU A 37 -9.09 -4.61 5.83
N GLU A 38 -9.92 -3.68 6.27
CA GLU A 38 -9.97 -2.31 5.74
C GLU A 38 -8.67 -1.54 6.00
N ALA A 39 -8.12 -1.64 7.22
CA ALA A 39 -6.82 -1.08 7.55
C ALA A 39 -5.72 -1.67 6.67
N SER A 40 -5.72 -2.99 6.46
CA SER A 40 -4.75 -3.64 5.56
C SER A 40 -4.86 -3.12 4.13
N HIS A 41 -6.08 -2.91 3.66
CA HIS A 41 -6.35 -2.41 2.31
C HIS A 41 -5.81 -0.99 2.12
N MET A 42 -6.02 -0.12 3.11
CA MET A 42 -5.52 1.26 3.07
C MET A 42 -3.98 1.29 3.11
N LEU A 43 -3.37 0.51 4.01
CA LEU A 43 -1.92 0.43 4.14
C LEU A 43 -1.24 -0.12 2.87
N ASP A 44 -1.81 -1.16 2.25
CA ASP A 44 -1.30 -1.68 0.96
C ASP A 44 -1.47 -0.69 -0.19
N SER A 45 -2.42 0.25 -0.09
CA SER A 45 -2.59 1.33 -1.06
C SER A 45 -1.47 2.37 -0.93
N HIS A 46 -1.04 2.69 0.29
CA HIS A 46 0.02 3.67 0.54
C HIS A 46 1.42 3.13 0.21
N ALA A 47 1.62 1.82 0.33
CA ALA A 47 2.87 1.17 -0.05
C ALA A 47 3.04 1.10 -1.58
N VAL A 48 3.57 2.18 -2.17
CA VAL A 48 3.87 2.27 -3.60
C VAL A 48 5.38 2.29 -3.85
N ARG A 49 5.86 1.35 -4.66
CA ARG A 49 7.26 1.26 -5.08
C ARG A 49 7.43 1.79 -6.50
N VAL A 50 8.50 2.54 -6.75
CA VAL A 50 8.83 3.06 -8.08
C VAL A 50 10.00 2.27 -8.67
N HIS A 51 9.75 1.61 -9.81
CA HIS A 51 10.74 0.90 -10.60
C HIS A 51 11.10 1.68 -11.86
N GLN A 52 12.38 1.74 -12.20
CA GLN A 52 12.84 2.30 -13.48
C GLN A 52 12.86 1.20 -14.54
N LYS A 53 12.14 1.41 -15.64
CA LYS A 53 12.10 0.56 -16.83
C LYS A 53 12.56 1.35 -18.07
N ALA A 54 12.79 0.66 -19.19
CA ALA A 54 13.13 1.26 -20.47
C ALA A 54 12.10 2.32 -20.91
N ASP A 55 10.81 2.06 -20.68
CA ASP A 55 9.70 2.95 -21.08
C ASP A 55 9.40 4.06 -20.06
N GLY A 56 10.17 4.10 -18.96
CA GLY A 56 10.11 5.11 -17.92
C GLY A 56 9.84 4.55 -16.52
N LEU A 57 9.20 5.35 -15.67
CA LEU A 57 9.01 5.02 -14.25
C LEU A 57 7.68 4.32 -14.03
N LEU A 58 7.75 3.06 -13.58
CA LEU A 58 6.61 2.22 -13.24
C LEU A 58 6.38 2.27 -11.73
N MET A 59 5.20 2.72 -11.32
CA MET A 59 4.73 2.60 -9.96
C MET A 59 4.01 1.27 -9.78
N VAL A 60 4.31 0.56 -8.70
CA VAL A 60 3.67 -0.71 -8.34
C VAL A 60 3.24 -0.63 -6.89
N ASN A 61 1.95 -0.85 -6.61
CA ASN A 61 1.48 -0.95 -5.23
C ASN A 61 1.75 -2.34 -4.64
N ALA A 62 1.64 -2.48 -3.32
CA ALA A 62 1.81 -3.77 -2.64
C ALA A 62 0.81 -4.85 -3.09
N ARG A 63 -0.34 -4.46 -3.65
CA ARG A 63 -1.39 -5.34 -4.17
C ARG A 63 -1.17 -5.79 -5.62
N GLY A 64 -0.08 -5.37 -6.27
CA GLY A 64 0.26 -5.72 -7.65
C GLY A 64 -0.42 -4.86 -8.72
N LYS A 65 -1.15 -3.80 -8.36
CA LYS A 65 -1.58 -2.80 -9.35
C LYS A 65 -0.36 -2.00 -9.77
N SER A 66 -0.16 -1.87 -11.09
CA SER A 66 0.95 -1.10 -11.65
C SER A 66 0.45 -0.05 -12.63
N ARG A 67 1.11 1.12 -12.63
CA ARG A 67 0.87 2.18 -13.61
C ARG A 67 2.16 2.95 -13.88
N PHE A 68 2.31 3.48 -15.08
CA PHE A 68 3.43 4.38 -15.37
C PHE A 68 3.16 5.78 -14.81
N MET A 69 4.23 6.44 -14.36
CA MET A 69 4.16 7.85 -13.96
C MET A 69 3.80 8.73 -15.15
N ASN A 70 2.85 9.63 -14.92
CA ASN A 70 2.55 10.70 -15.86
C ASN A 70 3.65 11.78 -15.85
N TRP A 71 3.64 12.66 -16.85
CA TRP A 71 4.69 13.66 -17.02
C TRP A 71 4.78 14.64 -15.83
N ARG A 72 3.65 14.97 -15.17
CA ARG A 72 3.58 15.84 -13.98
C ARG A 72 4.26 15.21 -12.77
N GLU A 73 4.02 13.92 -12.54
CA GLU A 73 4.66 13.14 -11.48
C GLU A 73 6.18 13.00 -11.70
N ARG A 74 6.60 12.81 -12.96
CA ARG A 74 8.03 12.78 -13.31
C ARG A 74 8.71 14.12 -12.99
N LEU A 75 8.06 15.24 -13.33
CA LEU A 75 8.53 16.59 -13.02
C LEU A 75 8.59 16.85 -11.52
N ALA A 76 7.55 16.49 -10.78
CA ALA A 76 7.51 16.64 -9.33
C ALA A 76 8.61 15.80 -8.66
N ARG A 77 8.83 14.56 -9.12
CA ARG A 77 9.91 13.70 -8.61
C ARG A 77 11.29 14.31 -8.88
N TRP A 78 11.48 14.93 -10.04
CA TRP A 78 12.72 15.63 -10.37
C TRP A 78 12.93 16.87 -9.47
N LEU A 79 11.89 17.70 -9.29
CA LEU A 79 11.93 18.87 -8.41
C LEU A 79 12.21 18.50 -6.94
N LEU A 80 11.59 17.44 -6.45
CA LEU A 80 11.73 16.96 -5.07
C LEU A 80 12.94 16.01 -4.87
N LYS A 81 13.87 15.96 -5.83
CA LYS A 81 15.09 15.13 -5.79
C LYS A 81 14.84 13.66 -5.42
N GLY A 82 13.71 13.10 -5.87
CA GLY A 82 13.35 11.71 -5.59
C GLY A 82 12.70 11.44 -4.23
N SER A 83 12.51 12.45 -3.37
CA SER A 83 11.85 12.32 -2.06
C SER A 83 10.32 12.37 -2.13
N LEU A 84 9.74 11.96 -3.26
CA LEU A 84 8.31 12.11 -3.50
C LEU A 84 7.58 10.88 -2.94
N GLU A 85 6.85 11.10 -1.84
CA GLU A 85 5.97 10.11 -1.24
C GLU A 85 4.67 10.07 -2.06
N ILE A 86 4.46 8.99 -2.81
CA ILE A 86 3.30 8.89 -3.71
C ILE A 86 2.20 8.09 -3.02
N ARG A 87 1.21 8.80 -2.52
CA ARG A 87 -0.04 8.20 -2.01
C ARG A 87 -1.07 8.24 -3.13
N PRO A 88 -1.58 7.09 -3.61
CA PRO A 88 -2.56 7.05 -4.70
C PRO A 88 -3.93 7.61 -4.31
#